data_AF-A0ABD0PWF6-F1
#
_entry.id   AF-A0ABD0PWF6-F1
#
_cell.length_a   1.000
_cell.length_b   1.000
_cell.length_c   1.000
_cell.angle_alpha   90.00
_cell.angle_beta   90.00
_cell.angle_gamma   90.00
#
_symmetry.space_group_name_H-M   'P 1'
#
loop_
_entity.id
_entity.type
_entity.pdbx_description
1 polymer ?
#
loop_
_entity_poly.entity_id
_entity_poly.type
_entity_poly.pdbx_seq_one_letter_code
_entity_poly.pdbx_strand_id
1 'polypeptide(L)'
;GISSLFSSLKVVRLLRLGRVARKLDHYLEYGAAVLVLLVCVFGLVAHWLACIWYSIGDYEVIDEQNNTTKTDSWLYQLATSTGHPYRYNASGTGQWEGGPGKDSLYITSLYFTMTSLTTIGFGNIAPTTDGEKIFSVAMMMVG
;
A
#
# COMPACT_ATOMS: atom_id res chain seq x y z
N GLY A 1 4.31 11.05 2.02
CA GLY A 1 3.42 10.03 1.40
C GLY A 1 2.66 10.55 0.18
N ILE A 2 1.86 11.61 0.32
CA ILE A 2 0.88 12.07 -0.69
C ILE A 2 1.46 12.51 -2.04
N SER A 3 2.67 13.08 -2.08
CA SER A 3 3.30 13.54 -3.33
C SER A 3 3.60 12.39 -4.30
N SER A 4 3.88 11.19 -3.80
CA SER A 4 4.11 10.00 -4.63
C SER A 4 2.80 9.48 -5.24
N LEU A 5 1.70 9.48 -4.46
CA LEU A 5 0.34 9.15 -4.94
C LEU A 5 -0.09 10.04 -6.12
N PHE A 6 0.08 11.36 -5.97
CA PHE A 6 -0.19 12.33 -7.04
C PHE A 6 0.75 12.19 -8.24
N SER A 7 1.97 11.68 -8.05
CA SER A 7 2.88 11.34 -9.14
C SER A 7 2.45 10.06 -9.87
N SER A 8 1.94 9.04 -9.15
CA SER A 8 1.40 7.81 -9.75
C SER A 8 0.12 8.06 -10.57
N LEU A 9 -0.65 9.11 -10.27
CA LEU A 9 -1.73 9.60 -11.16
C LEU A 9 -1.22 10.05 -12.55
N LYS A 10 0.08 10.35 -12.72
CA LYS A 10 0.67 10.54 -14.06
C LYS A 10 0.72 9.24 -14.86
N VAL A 11 0.76 8.07 -14.22
CA VAL A 11 0.70 6.75 -14.88
C VAL A 11 -0.69 6.52 -15.51
N VAL A 12 -1.77 7.11 -14.97
CA VAL A 12 -3.09 7.14 -15.64
C VAL A 12 -3.02 7.88 -16.99
N ARG A 13 -2.05 8.78 -17.18
CA ARG A 13 -1.79 9.37 -18.51
C ARG A 13 -1.19 8.35 -19.49
N LEU A 14 -0.49 7.32 -19.00
CA LEU A 14 -0.01 6.21 -19.83
C LEU A 14 -1.18 5.30 -20.28
N LEU A 15 -2.30 5.22 -19.56
CA LEU A 15 -3.54 4.61 -20.09
C LEU A 15 -4.08 5.35 -21.33
N ARG A 16 -3.68 6.61 -21.56
CA ARG A 16 -3.96 7.33 -22.82
C ARG A 16 -3.10 6.80 -23.98
N LEU A 17 -1.97 6.12 -23.74
CA LEU A 17 -1.31 5.30 -24.78
C LEU A 17 -2.14 4.07 -25.15
N GLY A 18 -3.06 3.61 -24.31
CA GLY A 18 -4.08 2.63 -24.70
C GLY A 18 -4.93 3.11 -25.87
N ARG A 19 -5.07 4.44 -26.04
CA ARG A 19 -5.71 5.04 -27.23
C ARG A 19 -4.91 4.79 -28.52
N VAL A 20 -3.60 4.61 -28.42
CA VAL A 20 -2.64 4.31 -29.51
C VAL A 20 -2.59 2.80 -29.79
N ALA A 21 -2.66 1.96 -28.75
CA ALA A 21 -2.77 0.49 -28.89
C ALA A 21 -4.02 0.06 -29.67
N ARG A 22 -5.13 0.81 -29.54
CA ARG A 22 -6.40 0.58 -30.28
C ARG A 22 -6.30 0.72 -31.80
N LYS A 23 -5.15 1.14 -32.35
CA LYS A 23 -4.95 1.25 -33.81
C LYS A 23 -4.13 0.10 -34.39
N LEU A 24 -3.50 -0.74 -33.56
CA LEU A 24 -2.54 -1.74 -34.03
C LEU A 24 -3.11 -3.15 -34.14
N ASP A 25 -4.19 -3.46 -33.42
CA ASP A 25 -4.69 -4.82 -33.42
C ASP A 25 -6.21 -4.91 -33.49
N HIS A 26 -6.68 -5.28 -34.67
CA HIS A 26 -8.07 -5.06 -35.02
C HIS A 26 -8.90 -6.34 -35.13
N TYR A 27 -8.40 -7.57 -34.86
CA TYR A 27 -9.31 -8.74 -34.95
C TYR A 27 -9.01 -9.99 -34.10
N LEU A 28 -7.82 -10.19 -33.51
CA LEU A 28 -7.53 -11.40 -32.71
C LEU A 28 -6.94 -11.09 -31.32
N GLU A 29 -6.30 -9.95 -31.09
CA GLU A 29 -5.77 -9.58 -29.77
C GLU A 29 -6.81 -8.89 -28.88
N TYR A 30 -8.04 -8.55 -29.30
CA TYR A 30 -8.99 -7.84 -28.43
C TYR A 30 -9.25 -8.51 -27.07
N GLY A 31 -9.36 -9.85 -27.03
CA GLY A 31 -9.54 -10.57 -25.76
C GLY A 31 -8.30 -10.53 -24.86
N ALA A 32 -7.12 -10.77 -25.43
CA ALA A 32 -5.84 -10.72 -24.72
C ALA A 32 -5.49 -9.28 -24.28
N ALA A 33 -5.74 -8.29 -25.14
CA ALA A 33 -5.52 -6.88 -24.87
C ALA A 33 -6.46 -6.36 -23.77
N VAL A 34 -7.72 -6.79 -23.76
CA VAL A 34 -8.65 -6.48 -22.66
C VAL A 34 -8.18 -7.14 -21.37
N LEU A 35 -7.74 -8.39 -21.40
CA LEU A 35 -7.18 -9.07 -20.22
C LEU A 35 -5.94 -8.34 -19.67
N VAL A 36 -4.98 -8.01 -20.54
CA VAL A 36 -3.78 -7.25 -20.15
C VAL A 36 -4.15 -5.88 -19.58
N LEU A 37 -5.11 -5.18 -20.19
CA LEU A 37 -5.59 -3.90 -19.68
C LEU A 37 -6.22 -4.05 -18.29
N LEU A 38 -7.06 -5.07 -18.07
CA LEU A 38 -7.67 -5.35 -16.77
C LEU A 38 -6.62 -5.67 -15.71
N VAL A 39 -5.60 -6.47 -16.05
CA VAL A 39 -4.48 -6.78 -15.15
C VAL A 39 -3.69 -5.51 -14.79
N CYS A 40 -3.42 -4.63 -15.77
CA CYS A 40 -2.75 -3.36 -15.52
C CYS A 40 -3.59 -2.43 -14.61
N VAL A 41 -4.90 -2.35 -14.83
CA VAL A 41 -5.81 -1.55 -14.00
C VAL A 41 -5.87 -2.11 -12.58
N PHE A 42 -5.98 -3.43 -12.43
CA PHE A 42 -5.96 -4.11 -11.14
C PHE A 42 -4.67 -3.81 -10.37
N GLY A 43 -3.51 -3.95 -11.02
CA GLY A 43 -2.21 -3.63 -10.41
C GLY A 43 -2.08 -2.16 -10.00
N LEU A 44 -2.63 -1.23 -10.79
CA LEU A 44 -2.64 0.20 -10.45
C LEU A 44 -3.51 0.48 -9.21
N VAL A 45 -4.69 -0.12 -9.14
CA VAL A 45 -5.58 -0.01 -7.97
C VAL A 45 -4.91 -0.59 -6.74
N ALA A 46 -4.29 -1.77 -6.86
CA ALA A 46 -3.56 -2.41 -5.77
C ALA A 46 -2.41 -1.53 -5.23
N HIS A 47 -1.66 -0.87 -6.12
CA HIS A 47 -0.60 0.08 -5.75
C HIS A 47 -1.16 1.30 -5.01
N TRP A 48 -2.27 1.89 -5.49
CA TRP A 48 -2.90 3.02 -4.82
C TRP A 48 -3.38 2.67 -3.42
N LEU A 49 -4.09 1.54 -3.30
CA LEU A 49 -4.54 1.04 -2.01
C LEU A 49 -3.37 0.71 -1.10
N ALA A 50 -2.25 0.16 -1.61
CA ALA A 50 -1.05 -0.13 -0.81
C ALA A 50 -0.42 1.15 -0.26
N CYS A 51 -0.35 2.21 -1.06
CA CYS A 51 0.16 3.50 -0.61
C CYS A 51 -0.77 4.16 0.41
N ILE A 52 -2.09 3.99 0.29
CA ILE A 52 -3.05 4.46 1.30
C ILE A 52 -2.88 3.67 2.60
N TRP A 53 -2.77 2.34 2.51
CA TRP A 53 -2.51 1.46 3.66
C TRP A 53 -1.23 1.84 4.42
N TYR A 54 -0.14 2.07 3.68
CA TYR A 54 1.10 2.58 4.25
C TYR A 54 0.90 3.93 4.95
N SER A 55 0.19 4.86 4.30
CA SER A 55 -0.05 6.19 4.87
C SER A 55 -0.88 6.14 6.16
N ILE A 56 -1.84 5.21 6.26
CA ILE A 56 -2.61 4.98 7.49
C ILE A 56 -1.70 4.45 8.60
N GLY A 57 -0.88 3.44 8.30
CA GLY A 57 0.08 2.89 9.28
C GLY A 57 1.08 3.93 9.76
N ASP A 58 1.65 4.72 8.85
CA ASP A 58 2.60 5.80 9.15
C ASP A 58 1.97 6.89 10.05
N TYR A 59 0.70 7.22 9.81
CA TYR A 59 -0.05 8.18 10.62
C TYR A 59 -0.41 7.64 12.01
N GLU A 60 -0.75 6.35 12.13
CA GLU A 60 -1.19 5.76 13.39
C GLU A 60 -0.06 5.24 14.28
N VAL A 61 1.09 4.86 13.71
CA VAL A 61 2.21 4.26 14.45
C VAL A 61 2.85 5.23 15.44
N ILE A 62 2.88 6.53 15.12
CA ILE A 62 3.51 7.57 15.91
C ILE A 62 2.42 8.51 16.42
N ASP A 63 2.14 8.42 17.71
CA ASP A 63 1.30 9.42 18.37
C ASP A 63 2.19 10.62 18.73
N GLU A 64 2.17 11.65 17.88
CA GLU A 64 2.94 12.90 18.07
C GLU A 64 2.55 13.63 19.36
N GLN A 65 1.33 13.44 19.88
CA GLN A 65 0.88 14.15 21.09
C GLN A 65 1.51 13.54 22.35
N ASN A 66 1.63 12.21 22.39
CA ASN A 66 2.15 11.51 23.57
C ASN A 66 3.61 11.05 23.41
N ASN A 67 4.25 11.24 22.25
CA ASN A 67 5.55 10.64 21.92
C ASN A 67 5.57 9.12 22.16
N THR A 68 4.44 8.45 21.96
CA THR A 68 4.29 7.01 22.16
C THR A 68 4.03 6.32 20.84
N THR A 69 4.52 5.08 20.72
CA THR A 69 4.18 4.22 19.58
C THR A 69 2.95 3.40 19.91
N LYS A 70 2.00 3.32 18.98
CA LYS A 70 0.91 2.36 19.10
C LYS A 70 1.44 0.96 18.80
N THR A 71 1.59 0.16 19.84
CA THR A 71 2.09 -1.23 19.75
C THR A 71 1.20 -2.13 18.89
N ASP A 72 -0.07 -1.74 18.73
CA ASP A 72 -1.06 -2.58 18.07
C ASP A 72 -1.02 -2.43 16.55
N SER A 73 -0.56 -1.30 16.01
CA SER A 73 -0.59 -1.03 14.56
C SER A 73 0.22 -2.07 13.76
N TRP A 74 -0.27 -2.39 12.55
CA TRP A 74 0.40 -3.34 11.66
C TRP A 74 1.86 -2.94 11.36
N LEU A 75 2.15 -1.63 11.30
CA LEU A 75 3.49 -1.11 11.00
C LEU A 75 4.46 -1.39 12.15
N TYR A 76 3.99 -1.26 13.39
CA TYR A 76 4.77 -1.57 14.59
C TYR A 76 5.08 -3.07 14.68
N GLN A 77 4.09 -3.91 14.39
CA GLN A 77 4.28 -5.37 14.36
C GLN A 77 5.31 -5.79 13.31
N LEU A 78 5.26 -5.19 12.12
CA LEU A 78 6.25 -5.40 11.05
C LEU A 78 7.66 -4.96 11.48
N ALA A 79 7.78 -3.80 12.11
CA ALA A 79 9.06 -3.29 12.61
C ALA A 79 9.68 -4.25 13.64
N THR A 80 8.85 -4.80 14.51
CA THR A 80 9.26 -5.77 15.53
C THR A 80 9.69 -7.09 14.89
N SER A 81 8.92 -7.61 13.93
CA SER A 81 9.22 -8.89 13.26
C SER A 81 10.46 -8.82 12.37
N THR A 82 10.73 -7.67 11.77
CA THR A 82 11.92 -7.43 10.93
C THR A 82 13.18 -7.14 11.77
N GLY A 83 13.05 -6.99 13.10
CA GLY A 83 14.16 -6.66 13.99
C GLY A 83 14.61 -5.19 13.90
N HIS A 84 13.77 -4.31 13.38
CA HIS A 84 14.03 -2.87 13.26
C HIS A 84 12.94 -2.06 13.97
N PRO A 85 12.80 -2.20 15.31
CA PRO A 85 11.74 -1.52 16.06
C PRO A 85 11.90 -0.01 16.05
N TYR A 86 10.78 0.71 16.15
CA TYR A 86 10.76 2.15 16.34
C TYR A 86 11.21 2.51 17.75
N ARG A 87 12.17 3.44 17.88
CA ARG A 87 12.69 3.91 19.17
C ARG A 87 12.64 5.43 19.22
N TYR A 88 12.09 5.97 20.29
CA TYR A 88 12.12 7.41 20.54
C TYR A 88 13.41 7.79 21.26
N ASN A 89 14.09 8.83 20.76
CA ASN A 89 15.22 9.48 21.43
C ASN A 89 16.38 8.53 21.82
N ALA A 90 16.69 7.53 20.98
CA ALA A 90 17.78 6.60 21.26
C ALA A 90 19.17 7.28 21.23
N SER A 91 19.34 8.30 20.38
CA SER A 91 20.61 9.05 20.24
C SER A 91 20.61 10.42 20.93
N GLY A 92 19.59 10.75 21.74
CA GLY A 92 19.52 12.05 22.44
C GLY A 92 19.09 13.25 21.58
N THR A 93 18.64 13.00 20.34
CA THR A 93 18.28 14.01 19.33
C THR A 93 16.81 14.45 19.41
N GLY A 94 15.99 13.79 20.23
CA GLY A 94 14.53 14.02 20.27
C GLY A 94 13.79 13.57 19.02
N GLN A 95 14.38 12.69 18.21
CA GLN A 95 13.80 12.17 16.97
C GLN A 95 13.42 10.70 17.09
N TRP A 96 12.51 10.26 16.21
CA TRP A 96 12.20 8.85 16.01
C TRP A 96 13.28 8.19 15.15
N GLU A 97 13.86 7.11 15.67
CA GLU A 97 14.93 6.36 15.03
C GLU A 97 14.51 4.89 14.83
N GLY A 98 15.01 4.27 13.76
CA GLY A 98 14.69 2.89 13.39
C GLY A 98 13.57 2.76 12.37
N GLY A 99 12.79 1.68 12.48
CA GLY A 99 11.74 1.32 11.52
C GLY A 99 12.23 0.44 10.36
N PRO A 100 11.32 -0.28 9.69
CA PRO A 100 11.67 -1.11 8.53
C PRO A 100 12.12 -0.25 7.35
N GLY A 101 12.97 -0.81 6.49
CA GLY A 101 13.36 -0.15 5.24
C GLY A 101 12.17 0.15 4.33
N LYS A 102 12.25 1.25 3.57
CA LYS A 102 11.16 1.70 2.67
C LYS A 102 10.73 0.65 1.65
N ASP A 103 11.67 -0.18 1.19
CA ASP A 103 11.38 -1.27 0.26
C ASP A 103 10.55 -2.36 0.93
N SER A 104 10.92 -2.75 2.15
CA SER A 104 10.17 -3.74 2.94
C SER A 104 8.77 -3.24 3.25
N LEU A 105 8.63 -1.95 3.61
CA LEU A 105 7.34 -1.31 3.85
C LEU A 105 6.45 -1.39 2.61
N TYR A 106 6.97 -0.98 1.46
CA TYR A 106 6.24 -0.98 0.20
C TYR A 106 5.81 -2.39 -0.22
N ILE A 107 6.73 -3.36 -0.18
CA ILE A 107 6.44 -4.76 -0.54
C ILE A 107 5.37 -5.35 0.40
N THR A 108 5.48 -5.07 1.69
CA THR A 108 4.55 -5.59 2.71
C THR A 108 3.15 -4.97 2.55
N SER A 109 3.06 -3.67 2.29
CA SER A 109 1.78 -3.01 2.00
C SER A 109 1.15 -3.53 0.71
N LEU A 110 1.94 -3.72 -0.35
CA LEU A 110 1.45 -4.29 -1.61
C LEU A 110 1.00 -5.74 -1.44
N TYR A 111 1.74 -6.53 -0.66
CA TYR A 111 1.36 -7.90 -0.34
C TYR A 111 0.00 -7.95 0.38
N PHE A 112 -0.20 -7.12 1.41
CA PHE A 112 -1.49 -7.02 2.08
C PHE A 112 -2.63 -6.68 1.12
N THR A 113 -2.47 -5.61 0.31
CA THR A 113 -3.55 -5.21 -0.61
C THR A 113 -3.83 -6.21 -1.70
N MET A 114 -2.80 -6.84 -2.27
CA MET A 114 -2.98 -7.91 -3.25
C MET A 114 -3.71 -9.10 -2.64
N THR A 115 -3.34 -9.53 -1.43
CA THR A 115 -4.00 -10.67 -0.76
C THR A 115 -5.45 -10.38 -0.36
N SER A 116 -5.76 -9.13 -0.02
CA SER A 116 -7.13 -8.68 0.28
C SER A 116 -7.99 -8.57 -0.99
N LEU A 117 -7.47 -7.93 -2.05
CA LEU A 117 -8.18 -7.79 -3.33
C LEU A 117 -8.40 -9.12 -4.05
N THR A 118 -7.46 -10.06 -3.93
CA THR A 118 -7.62 -11.42 -4.48
C THR A 118 -8.43 -12.34 -3.56
N THR A 119 -8.91 -11.82 -2.43
CA THR A 119 -9.70 -12.56 -1.41
C THR A 119 -8.99 -13.77 -0.78
N ILE A 120 -7.66 -13.84 -0.89
CA ILE A 120 -6.85 -14.91 -0.30
C ILE A 120 -6.72 -14.74 1.22
N GLY A 121 -6.41 -13.53 1.68
CA GLY A 121 -6.42 -13.16 3.10
C GLY A 121 -5.57 -14.03 4.03
N PHE A 122 -4.25 -14.15 3.80
CA PHE A 122 -3.36 -15.00 4.63
C PHE A 122 -3.30 -14.63 6.13
N GLY A 123 -3.62 -13.39 6.50
CA GLY A 123 -3.64 -12.95 7.90
C GLY A 123 -2.28 -12.63 8.54
N ASN A 124 -1.17 -12.69 7.78
CA ASN A 124 0.16 -12.29 8.28
C ASN A 124 0.24 -10.81 8.66
N ILE A 125 -0.61 -10.00 8.04
CA ILE A 125 -0.81 -8.58 8.33
C ILE A 125 -2.31 -8.42 8.50
N ALA A 126 -2.71 -7.90 9.65
CA ALA A 126 -4.12 -7.74 9.98
C ALA A 126 -4.38 -6.32 10.50
N PRO A 127 -5.53 -5.72 10.14
CA PRO A 127 -5.94 -4.45 10.70
C PRO A 127 -6.30 -4.62 12.19
N THR A 128 -5.62 -3.89 13.06
CA THR A 128 -5.86 -3.95 14.51
C THR A 128 -6.54 -2.69 15.02
N THR A 129 -6.21 -1.54 14.44
CA THR A 129 -6.79 -0.25 14.80
C THR A 129 -8.12 -0.02 14.09
N ASP A 130 -8.91 0.94 14.58
CA ASP A 130 -10.19 1.26 13.97
C ASP A 130 -10.04 1.85 12.56
N GLY A 131 -9.00 2.68 12.33
CA GLY A 131 -8.69 3.23 11.01
C GLY A 131 -8.29 2.14 10.01
N GLU A 132 -7.41 1.23 10.43
CA GLU A 132 -7.00 0.08 9.64
C GLU A 132 -8.20 -0.84 9.31
N LYS A 133 -9.10 -1.09 10.27
CA LYS A 133 -10.30 -1.94 10.08
C LYS A 133 -11.27 -1.32 9.09
N ILE A 134 -11.59 -0.04 9.23
CA ILE A 134 -12.50 0.67 8.30
C ILE A 134 -11.95 0.61 6.88
N PHE A 135 -10.65 0.85 6.72
CA PHE A 135 -10.01 0.76 5.41
C PHE A 135 -10.01 -0.66 4.84
N SER A 136 -9.76 -1.67 5.68
CA SER A 136 -9.82 -3.08 5.26
C SER A 136 -11.22 -3.46 4.78
N VAL A 137 -12.27 -3.05 5.48
CA VAL A 137 -13.67 -3.29 5.07
C VAL A 137 -13.94 -2.62 3.71
N ALA A 138 -13.51 -1.37 3.53
CA ALA A 138 -13.66 -0.67 2.26
C ALA A 138 -12.92 -1.37 1.11
N MET A 139 -11.69 -1.86 1.33
CA MET A 139 -10.96 -2.63 0.32
C MET A 139 -11.64 -3.95 -0.04
N MET A 140 -12.20 -4.65 0.94
CA MET A 140 -12.93 -5.91 0.71
C MET A 140 -14.24 -5.71 -0.08
N MET A 141 -14.82 -4.50 -0.07
CA MET A 141 -15.96 -4.18 -0.94
C MET A 141 -15.55 -3.85 -2.39
N VAL A 142 -14.29 -3.48 -2.61
CA VAL A 142 -13.74 -3.13 -3.93
C VAL A 142 -13.25 -4.36 -4.68
N GLY A 143 -12.65 -5.33 -3.98
CA GLY A 143 -12.23 -6.62 -4.53
C GLY A 143 -13.41 -7.55 -4.77
#